data_AF-A0A7W1TXK0-F1
#
_entry.id   AF-A0A7W1TXK0-F1
#
_cell.length_a   1.000
_cell.length_b   1.000
_cell.length_c   1.000
_cell.angle_alpha   90.00
_cell.angle_beta   90.00
_cell.angle_gamma   90.00
#
_symmetry.space_group_name_H-M   'P 1'
#
loop_
_entity.id
_entity.type
_entity.pdbx_description
1 polymer ?
#
loop_
_entity_poly.entity_id
_entity_poly.type
_entity_poly.pdbx_seq_one_letter_code
_entity_poly.pdbx_strand_id
1 'polypeptide(L)'
;MSEAVSPEEVAKVFVDAVAWGEHHTVWDLLSAAGRKVVLRVGAMRGMDQDLADRLGEGTAATAEREEFLTDLVSGLRADLTGNDLDNLVAEQVEAATATPGRAMVMLVLPLPPALGIAGLPVAEVEMTEEAGQWRVDKLVPRTSKPK
;
A
#
# COMPACT_ATOMS: atom_id res chain seq x y z
N MET A 1 -8.49 26.90 0.11
CA MET A 1 -8.12 25.89 1.13
C MET A 1 -8.33 24.56 0.47
N SER A 2 -7.27 23.84 0.11
CA SER A 2 -7.41 22.50 -0.45
C SER A 2 -7.91 21.59 0.66
N GLU A 3 -8.99 20.85 0.40
CA GLU A 3 -9.48 19.81 1.31
C GLU A 3 -8.34 18.81 1.56
N ALA A 4 -8.12 18.46 2.83
CA ALA A 4 -7.15 17.43 3.16
C ALA A 4 -7.73 16.08 2.70
N VAL A 5 -7.04 15.41 1.78
CA VAL A 5 -7.43 14.10 1.26
C VAL A 5 -7.50 13.11 2.42
N SER A 6 -8.58 12.33 2.49
CA SER A 6 -8.79 11.40 3.60
C SER A 6 -7.86 10.17 3.50
N PRO A 7 -7.60 9.44 4.60
CA PRO A 7 -6.78 8.22 4.53
C PRO A 7 -7.43 7.14 3.64
N GLU A 8 -8.75 7.06 3.59
CA GLU A 8 -9.50 6.14 2.74
C GLU A 8 -9.31 6.45 1.25
N GLU A 9 -9.36 7.73 0.88
CA GLU A 9 -9.07 8.19 -0.48
C GLU A 9 -7.63 7.85 -0.87
N VAL A 10 -6.65 8.12 0.00
CA VAL A 10 -5.24 7.77 -0.27
C VAL A 10 -5.05 6.26 -0.37
N ALA A 11 -5.69 5.47 0.49
CA ALA A 11 -5.64 4.01 0.42
C ALA A 11 -6.23 3.48 -0.90
N LYS A 12 -7.33 4.07 -1.37
CA LYS A 12 -7.94 3.72 -2.67
C LYS A 12 -6.99 4.04 -3.82
N VAL A 13 -6.41 5.25 -3.85
CA VAL A 13 -5.46 5.65 -4.90
C VAL A 13 -4.22 4.73 -4.89
N PHE A 14 -3.73 4.34 -3.72
CA PHE A 14 -2.61 3.40 -3.61
C PHE A 14 -2.93 2.04 -4.24
N VAL A 15 -4.11 1.49 -3.93
CA VAL A 15 -4.54 0.20 -4.49
C VAL A 15 -4.79 0.28 -5.99
N ASP A 16 -5.38 1.36 -6.46
CA ASP A 16 -5.58 1.60 -7.89
C ASP A 16 -4.23 1.69 -8.62
N ALA A 17 -3.26 2.40 -8.04
CA ALA A 17 -1.91 2.46 -8.59
C ALA A 17 -1.25 1.07 -8.67
N VAL A 18 -1.44 0.22 -7.65
CA VAL A 18 -1.01 -1.19 -7.70
C VAL A 18 -1.76 -1.96 -8.80
N ALA A 19 -3.08 -1.80 -8.90
CA ALA A 19 -3.90 -2.47 -9.91
C ALA A 19 -3.50 -2.09 -11.34
N TRP A 20 -3.21 -0.81 -11.59
CA TRP A 20 -2.84 -0.27 -12.91
C TRP A 20 -1.35 -0.30 -13.23
N GLY A 21 -0.49 -0.58 -12.26
CA GLY A 21 0.95 -0.75 -12.50
C GLY A 21 1.72 0.56 -12.42
N GLU A 22 1.14 1.57 -11.78
CA GLU A 22 1.67 2.92 -11.62
C GLU A 22 2.73 2.94 -10.51
N HIS A 23 3.88 2.35 -10.80
CA HIS A 23 4.92 2.08 -9.82
C HIS A 23 5.55 3.35 -9.22
N HIS A 24 5.58 4.46 -9.94
CA HIS A 24 5.92 5.76 -9.38
C HIS A 24 4.88 6.24 -8.36
N THR A 25 3.60 6.20 -8.71
CA THR A 25 2.50 6.57 -7.81
C THR A 25 2.54 5.74 -6.53
N VAL A 26 2.75 4.42 -6.65
CA VAL A 26 2.92 3.52 -5.49
C VAL A 26 4.05 3.99 -4.59
N TRP A 27 5.24 4.26 -5.15
CA TRP A 27 6.39 4.72 -4.38
C TRP A 27 6.18 6.08 -3.71
N ASP A 28 5.50 7.00 -4.38
CA ASP A 28 5.24 8.35 -3.90
C ASP A 28 4.18 8.38 -2.79
N LEU A 29 3.29 7.40 -2.76
CA LEU A 29 2.31 7.21 -1.69
C LEU A 29 2.86 6.51 -0.45
N LEU A 30 3.98 5.79 -0.57
CA LEU A 30 4.65 5.19 0.59
C LEU A 30 5.24 6.28 1.50
N SER A 31 5.09 6.05 2.81
CA SER A 31 5.75 6.86 3.84
C SER A 31 7.26 6.60 3.85
N ALA A 32 8.02 7.44 4.57
CA ALA A 32 9.45 7.19 4.76
C ALA A 32 9.70 5.84 5.45
N ALA A 33 8.81 5.44 6.38
CA ALA A 33 8.87 4.13 7.03
C ALA A 33 8.52 2.99 6.06
N GLY A 34 7.48 3.15 5.25
CA GLY A 34 7.07 2.17 4.25
C GLY A 34 8.14 1.91 3.20
N ARG A 35 8.82 2.96 2.73
CA ARG A 35 9.98 2.83 1.82
C ARG A 35 11.10 2.00 2.43
N LYS A 36 11.44 2.21 3.71
CA LYS A 36 12.44 1.38 4.41
C LYS A 36 12.02 -0.08 4.50
N VAL A 37 10.73 -0.35 4.73
CA VAL A 37 10.20 -1.72 4.80
C VAL A 37 10.35 -2.41 3.45
N VAL A 38 9.93 -1.79 2.34
CA VAL A 38 10.00 -2.41 1.02
C VAL A 38 11.45 -2.64 0.57
N LEU A 39 12.35 -1.69 0.86
CA LEU A 39 13.79 -1.85 0.57
C LEU A 39 14.38 -3.01 1.39
N ARG A 40 14.03 -3.12 2.68
CA ARG A 40 14.44 -4.26 3.51
C ARG A 40 13.90 -5.58 2.97
N VAL A 41 12.65 -5.62 2.50
CA VAL A 41 12.07 -6.82 1.89
C VAL A 41 12.80 -7.19 0.61
N GLY A 42 13.14 -6.22 -0.25
CA GLY A 42 13.95 -6.47 -1.44
C GLY A 42 15.33 -7.03 -1.07
N ALA A 43 16.01 -6.45 -0.07
CA ALA A 43 17.30 -6.94 0.40
C ALA A 43 17.22 -8.39 0.91
N MET A 44 16.17 -8.73 1.67
CA MET A 44 15.90 -10.11 2.11
C MET A 44 15.62 -11.07 0.96
N ARG A 45 15.19 -10.56 -0.21
CA ARG A 45 14.93 -11.33 -1.43
C ARG A 45 16.14 -11.37 -2.39
N GLY A 46 17.29 -10.86 -1.96
CA GLY A 46 18.54 -10.91 -2.73
C GLY A 46 18.87 -9.64 -3.50
N MET A 47 18.14 -8.53 -3.28
CA MET A 47 18.57 -7.21 -3.75
C MET A 47 19.89 -6.82 -3.06
N ASP A 48 20.80 -6.24 -3.83
CA ASP A 48 22.07 -5.72 -3.32
C ASP A 48 21.84 -4.60 -2.28
N GLN A 49 22.62 -4.63 -1.19
CA GLN A 49 22.43 -3.67 -0.08
C GLN A 49 22.87 -2.26 -0.49
N ASP A 50 23.93 -2.12 -1.29
CA ASP A 50 24.36 -0.80 -1.76
C ASP A 50 23.30 -0.20 -2.69
N LEU A 51 22.64 -1.03 -3.52
CA LEU A 51 21.48 -0.61 -4.30
C LEU A 51 20.31 -0.17 -3.40
N ALA A 52 19.99 -0.93 -2.35
CA ALA A 52 18.93 -0.58 -1.39
C ALA A 52 19.18 0.79 -0.74
N ASP A 53 20.43 1.05 -0.35
CA ASP A 53 20.84 2.32 0.27
C ASP A 53 20.74 3.48 -0.74
N ARG A 54 21.24 3.28 -1.98
CA ARG A 54 21.09 4.28 -3.06
C ARG A 54 19.64 4.58 -3.40
N LEU A 55 18.76 3.57 -3.42
CA LEU A 55 17.32 3.76 -3.64
C LEU A 55 16.67 4.55 -2.49
N GLY A 56 17.07 4.27 -1.25
CA GLY A 56 16.61 5.00 -0.06
C GLY A 56 17.04 6.47 -0.04
N GLU A 57 18.25 6.75 -0.53
CA GLU A 57 18.81 8.10 -0.63
C GLU A 57 18.39 8.85 -1.90
N GLY A 58 17.78 8.16 -2.87
CA GLY A 58 17.40 8.72 -4.18
C GLY A 58 18.60 8.96 -5.11
N THR A 59 19.72 8.28 -4.88
CA THR A 59 20.97 8.38 -5.66
C THR A 59 21.17 7.24 -6.65
N ALA A 60 20.27 6.25 -6.65
CA ALA A 60 20.28 5.15 -7.63
C ALA A 60 20.09 5.65 -9.07
N ALA A 61 20.67 4.94 -10.03
CA ALA A 61 20.46 5.26 -11.43
C ALA A 61 18.99 5.07 -11.82
N THR A 62 18.50 5.85 -12.79
CA THR A 62 17.10 5.77 -13.25
C THR A 62 16.71 4.35 -13.60
N ALA A 63 17.53 3.63 -14.37
CA ALA A 63 17.24 2.24 -14.76
C ALA A 63 17.10 1.29 -13.56
N GLU A 64 17.98 1.40 -12.56
CA GLU A 64 17.90 0.58 -11.33
C GLU A 64 16.62 0.90 -10.55
N ARG A 65 16.23 2.18 -10.51
CA ARG A 65 14.99 2.61 -9.87
C ARG A 65 13.76 2.05 -10.60
N GLU A 66 13.70 2.16 -11.92
CA GLU A 66 12.57 1.64 -12.71
C GLU A 66 12.38 0.13 -12.54
N GLU A 67 13.48 -0.63 -12.56
CA GLU A 67 13.46 -2.08 -12.35
C GLU A 67 12.92 -2.44 -10.97
N PHE A 68 13.48 -1.82 -9.91
CA PHE A 68 13.01 -2.03 -8.55
C PHE A 68 11.53 -1.68 -8.37
N LEU A 69 11.08 -0.55 -8.92
CA LEU A 69 9.70 -0.09 -8.82
C LEU A 69 8.73 -1.04 -9.54
N THR A 70 9.13 -1.55 -10.70
CA THR A 70 8.36 -2.55 -11.45
C THR A 70 8.21 -3.86 -10.65
N ASP A 71 9.30 -4.33 -10.04
CA ASP A 71 9.31 -5.54 -9.21
C ASP A 71 8.49 -5.37 -7.92
N LEU A 72 8.57 -4.19 -7.29
CA LEU A 72 7.77 -3.85 -6.12
C LEU A 72 6.28 -3.99 -6.43
N VAL A 73 5.79 -3.34 -7.49
CA VAL A 73 4.36 -3.42 -7.84
C VAL A 73 3.96 -4.82 -8.26
N SER A 74 4.84 -5.54 -8.97
CA SER A 74 4.58 -6.94 -9.32
C SER A 74 4.43 -7.82 -8.07
N GLY A 75 5.24 -7.60 -7.05
CA GLY A 75 5.11 -8.25 -5.74
C GLY A 75 3.79 -7.92 -5.03
N LEU A 76 3.40 -6.65 -5.00
CA LEU A 76 2.14 -6.22 -4.38
C LEU A 76 0.91 -6.80 -5.10
N ARG A 77 0.94 -6.87 -6.44
CA ARG A 77 -0.11 -7.53 -7.24
C ARG A 77 -0.18 -9.02 -6.95
N ALA A 78 0.97 -9.69 -6.81
CA ALA A 78 1.01 -11.10 -6.46
C ALA A 78 0.37 -11.35 -5.09
N ASP A 79 0.66 -10.49 -4.12
CA ASP A 79 0.11 -10.54 -2.77
C ASP A 79 -1.41 -10.32 -2.72
N LEU A 80 -1.94 -9.52 -3.65
CA LEU A 80 -3.38 -9.24 -3.78
C LEU A 80 -4.10 -10.14 -4.81
N THR A 81 -3.40 -11.11 -5.41
CA THR A 81 -3.94 -11.95 -6.49
C THR A 81 -5.16 -12.73 -6.05
N GLY A 82 -6.17 -12.76 -6.93
CA GLY A 82 -7.45 -13.44 -6.69
C GLY A 82 -8.54 -12.54 -6.11
N ASN A 83 -8.22 -11.27 -5.85
CA ASN A 83 -9.19 -10.24 -5.50
C ASN A 83 -9.47 -9.34 -6.71
N ASP A 84 -10.70 -8.83 -6.81
CA ASP A 84 -11.11 -7.86 -7.82
C ASP A 84 -10.73 -6.45 -7.34
N LEU A 85 -9.53 -5.99 -7.73
CA LEU A 85 -8.96 -4.74 -7.22
C LEU A 85 -9.72 -3.50 -7.67
N ASP A 86 -10.37 -3.57 -8.85
CA ASP A 86 -11.12 -2.45 -9.42
C ASP A 86 -12.38 -2.12 -8.61
N ASN A 87 -12.92 -3.13 -7.90
CA ASN A 87 -14.14 -3.03 -7.12
C ASN A 87 -13.92 -2.90 -5.61
N LEU A 88 -12.68 -2.69 -5.16
CA LEU A 88 -12.39 -2.49 -3.74
C LEU A 88 -12.94 -1.16 -3.23
N VAL A 89 -13.56 -1.20 -2.06
CA VAL A 89 -13.99 -0.03 -1.30
C VAL A 89 -13.09 0.11 -0.07
N ALA A 90 -12.72 1.34 0.26
CA ALA A 90 -11.95 1.66 1.46
C ALA A 90 -12.89 2.02 2.61
N GLU A 91 -12.77 1.32 3.72
CA GLU A 91 -13.52 1.57 4.95
C GLU A 91 -12.53 1.82 6.09
N GLN A 92 -12.62 2.96 6.77
CA GLN A 92 -11.79 3.21 7.94
C GLN A 92 -12.16 2.24 9.07
N VAL A 93 -11.14 1.60 9.64
CA VAL A 93 -11.32 0.79 10.84
C VAL A 93 -11.23 1.72 12.04
N GLU A 94 -12.31 1.84 12.80
CA GLU A 94 -12.24 2.47 14.12
C GLU A 94 -11.30 1.63 15.02
N ALA A 95 -10.06 2.09 15.17
CA ALA A 95 -9.13 1.46 16.10
C ALA A 95 -9.59 1.76 17.54
N ALA A 96 -9.55 0.74 18.41
CA ALA A 96 -9.85 0.88 19.84
C ALA A 96 -8.96 1.91 20.57
N THR A 97 -7.87 2.36 19.93
CA THR A 97 -7.00 3.45 20.36
C THR A 97 -6.62 4.30 19.14
N ALA A 98 -7.38 5.35 18.86
CA ALA A 98 -7.04 6.33 17.83
C ALA A 98 -5.75 7.06 18.22
N THR A 99 -4.64 6.72 17.57
CA THR A 99 -3.39 7.46 17.71
C THR A 99 -3.40 8.62 16.72
N PRO A 100 -3.25 9.88 17.15
CA PRO A 100 -3.23 11.02 16.24
C PRO A 100 -2.18 10.83 15.12
N GLY A 101 -2.56 11.16 13.89
CA GLY A 101 -1.70 11.00 12.71
C GLY A 101 -1.44 9.54 12.29
N ARG A 102 -2.21 8.58 12.80
CA ARG A 102 -2.20 7.18 12.35
C ARG A 102 -3.60 6.77 11.93
N ALA A 103 -3.70 6.00 10.85
CA ALA A 103 -4.95 5.43 10.38
C ALA A 103 -4.74 3.98 9.96
N MET A 104 -5.81 3.19 10.09
CA MET A 104 -5.89 1.85 9.54
C MET A 104 -7.15 1.78 8.68
N VAL A 105 -6.96 1.45 7.40
CA VAL A 105 -8.05 1.36 6.42
C VAL A 105 -8.20 -0.09 5.99
N MET A 106 -9.41 -0.62 6.06
CA MET A 106 -9.77 -1.92 5.51
C MET A 106 -10.17 -1.75 4.06
N LEU A 107 -9.63 -2.58 3.19
CA LEU A 107 -10.07 -2.73 1.81
C LEU A 107 -11.04 -3.89 1.76
N VAL A 108 -12.26 -3.63 1.29
CA VAL A 108 -13.33 -4.62 1.23
C VAL A 108 -13.83 -4.80 -0.20
N LEU A 109 -14.15 -6.05 -0.55
CA LEU A 109 -14.97 -6.35 -1.72
C LEU A 109 -16.44 -6.22 -1.32
N PRO A 110 -17.19 -5.28 -1.92
CA PRO A 110 -18.60 -5.12 -1.59
C PRO A 110 -19.37 -6.38 -1.98
N LEU A 111 -20.22 -6.85 -1.07
CA LEU A 111 -21.08 -8.00 -1.30
C LEU A 111 -22.52 -7.55 -1.57
N PRO A 112 -23.32 -8.34 -2.32
CA PRO A 112 -24.74 -8.06 -2.48
C PRO A 112 -25.43 -7.94 -1.10
N PRO A 113 -26.28 -6.91 -0.89
CA PRO A 113 -26.96 -6.69 0.39
C PRO A 113 -27.75 -7.90 0.90
N ALA A 114 -28.21 -8.76 -0.02
CA ALA A 114 -28.93 -10.00 0.29
C ALA A 114 -28.15 -10.98 1.17
N LEU A 115 -26.82 -10.86 1.24
CA LEU A 115 -25.97 -11.71 2.10
C LEU A 115 -25.88 -11.21 3.55
N GLY A 116 -26.34 -9.99 3.85
CA GLY A 116 -26.32 -9.43 5.21
C GLY A 116 -24.92 -9.13 5.76
N ILE A 117 -23.89 -9.13 4.91
CA ILE A 117 -22.50 -8.79 5.24
C ILE A 117 -22.11 -7.60 4.36
N ALA A 118 -21.47 -6.58 4.93
CA ALA A 118 -21.12 -5.34 4.21
C ALA A 118 -20.10 -5.59 3.08
N GLY A 119 -19.15 -6.50 3.29
CA GLY A 119 -18.16 -6.88 2.30
C GLY A 119 -17.21 -7.96 2.81
N LEU A 120 -16.38 -8.49 1.91
CA LEU A 120 -15.29 -9.40 2.26
C LEU A 120 -14.00 -8.59 2.47
N PRO A 121 -13.33 -8.70 3.64
CA PRO A 121 -12.07 -8.00 3.86
C PRO A 121 -10.96 -8.62 3.01
N VAL A 122 -10.28 -7.77 2.24
CA VAL A 122 -9.21 -8.17 1.30
C VAL A 122 -7.83 -7.81 1.84
N ALA A 123 -7.66 -6.63 2.42
CA ALA A 123 -6.39 -6.18 2.94
C ALA A 123 -6.58 -5.04 3.95
N GLU A 124 -5.58 -4.83 4.79
CA GLU A 124 -5.47 -3.66 5.65
C GLU A 124 -4.34 -2.76 5.15
N VAL A 125 -4.55 -1.45 5.23
CA VAL A 125 -3.55 -0.43 4.93
C VAL A 125 -3.27 0.33 6.22
N GLU A 126 -2.05 0.18 6.72
CA GLU A 126 -1.54 0.97 7.84
C GLU A 126 -0.95 2.27 7.30
N MET A 127 -1.33 3.41 7.88
CA MET A 127 -1.01 4.74 7.34
C MET A 127 -0.57 5.71 8.43
N THR A 128 0.27 6.66 8.03
CA THR A 128 0.74 7.77 8.86
C THR A 128 0.54 9.09 8.13
N GLU A 129 0.22 10.13 8.88
CA GLU A 129 0.25 11.50 8.39
C GLU A 129 1.68 12.06 8.46
N GLU A 130 2.26 12.38 7.30
CA GLU A 130 3.57 13.01 7.17
C GLU A 130 3.39 14.39 6.52
N ALA A 131 3.81 15.46 7.23
CA ALA A 131 3.71 16.85 6.75
C ALA A 131 2.31 17.26 6.25
N GLY A 132 1.24 16.77 6.90
CA GLY A 132 -0.15 17.07 6.53
C GLY A 132 -0.71 16.22 5.39
N GLN A 133 -0.02 15.14 5.01
CA GLN A 133 -0.45 14.22 3.95
C GLN A 133 -0.43 12.78 4.46
N TRP A 134 -1.49 12.03 4.19
CA TRP A 134 -1.51 10.60 4.49
C TRP A 134 -0.57 9.83 3.57
N ARG A 135 0.17 8.90 4.17
CA ARG A 135 1.13 8.03 3.50
C ARG A 135 0.97 6.59 3.97
N VAL A 136 1.23 5.65 3.08
CA VAL A 136 1.11 4.21 3.34
C VAL A 136 2.38 3.71 4.00
N ASP A 137 2.26 3.18 5.22
CA ASP A 137 3.36 2.49 5.88
C ASP A 137 3.46 1.04 5.41
N LYS A 138 2.31 0.39 5.25
CA LYS A 138 2.25 -1.05 5.02
C LYS A 138 0.91 -1.47 4.44
N LEU A 139 0.95 -2.40 3.49
CA LEU A 139 -0.19 -3.17 3.02
C LEU A 139 -0.13 -4.56 3.66
N VAL A 140 -1.23 -5.02 4.25
CA VAL A 140 -1.36 -6.33 4.87
C VAL A 140 -2.47 -7.11 4.14
N PRO A 141 -2.12 -7.91 3.13
CA PRO A 141 -3.09 -8.75 2.44
C PRO A 141 -3.72 -9.77 3.39
N ARG A 142 -5.04 -9.83 3.41
CA ARG A 142 -5.80 -10.90 4.09
C ARG A 142 -5.98 -12.04 3.09
N THR A 143 -4.89 -12.77 2.84
CA THR A 143 -4.95 -13.94 1.98
C THR A 143 -5.81 -15.04 2.61
N SER A 144 -6.72 -15.61 1.84
CA SER A 144 -7.53 -16.78 2.21
C SER A 144 -6.75 -18.10 2.09
N LYS A 145 -5.49 -18.08 1.65
CA LYS A 145 -4.67 -19.27 1.51
C LYS A 145 -3.93 -19.57 2.83
N PRO A 146 -4.08 -20.77 3.42
CA PRO A 146 -3.13 -21.20 4.43
C PRO A 146 -1.74 -21.30 3.80
N LYS A 147 -0.72 -20.86 4.54
CA LYS A 147 0.68 -21.17 4.24
C LYS A 147 0.93 -22.68 4.33
#